data_AF-A0A0D8BEL4-F1
#
_entry.id   AF-A0A0D8BEL4-F1
#
_cell.length_a   1.000
_cell.length_b   1.000
_cell.length_c   1.000
_cell.angle_alpha   90.00
_cell.angle_beta   90.00
_cell.angle_gamma   90.00
#
_symmetry.space_group_name_H-M   'P 1'
#
loop_
_entity.id
_entity.type
_entity.pdbx_description
1 polymer ?
#
loop_
_entity_poly.entity_id
_entity_poly.type
_entity_poly.pdbx_seq_one_letter_code
_entity_poly.pdbx_strand_id
1 'polypeptide(L)' 'MPRDVAEAARARSGPSGLSAYVAAAVARQIERDNLNELISVAEADHGPIGEEEIQARRDILLQARRQQQRPSDPHAA' A
#
# COMPACT_ATOMS: atom_id res chain seq x y z
N MET A 1 -18.24 -15.73 -16.71
CA MET A 1 -16.82 -15.36 -16.78
C MET A 1 -16.25 -15.90 -18.09
N PRO A 2 -15.48 -15.10 -18.84
CA PRO A 2 -14.68 -15.58 -19.97
C PRO A 2 -13.77 -16.76 -19.55
N ARG A 3 -13.55 -17.72 -20.45
CA ARG A 3 -12.82 -18.97 -20.14
C ARG A 3 -11.37 -18.71 -19.76
N ASP A 4 -10.71 -17.82 -20.48
CA ASP A 4 -9.35 -17.33 -20.24
C ASP A 4 -9.18 -16.74 -18.83
N VAL A 5 -10.16 -15.95 -18.38
CA VAL A 5 -10.15 -15.36 -17.03
C VAL A 5 -10.29 -16.44 -15.95
N ALA A 6 -11.18 -17.41 -16.16
CA ALA A 6 -11.37 -18.52 -15.23
C ALA A 6 -10.15 -19.44 -15.15
N GLU A 7 -9.48 -19.69 -16.28
CA GLU A 7 -8.23 -20.46 -16.33
C GLU A 7 -7.09 -19.72 -15.63
N ALA A 8 -6.93 -18.42 -15.89
CA ALA A 8 -5.94 -17.60 -15.22
C ALA A 8 -6.19 -17.48 -13.70
N ALA A 9 -7.45 -17.51 -13.27
CA ALA A 9 -7.81 -17.57 -11.86
C ALA A 9 -7.53 -18.95 -11.25
N ARG A 10 -7.73 -20.05 -11.99
CA ARG A 10 -7.36 -21.40 -11.53
C ARG A 10 -5.87 -21.56 -11.38
N ALA A 11 -5.08 -21.09 -12.34
CA ALA A 11 -3.62 -21.15 -12.30
C ALA A 11 -3.03 -20.39 -11.09
N ARG A 12 -3.74 -19.36 -10.61
CA ARG A 12 -3.37 -18.57 -9.42
C ARG A 12 -4.03 -19.05 -8.13
N SER A 13 -5.02 -19.94 -8.22
CA SER A 13 -5.70 -20.46 -7.04
C SER A 13 -4.78 -21.39 -6.27
N GLY A 14 -4.64 -21.16 -4.97
CA GLY A 14 -3.86 -22.01 -4.08
C GLY A 14 -4.62 -23.29 -3.68
N PRO A 15 -4.18 -23.97 -2.61
CA PRO A 15 -4.79 -25.22 -2.14
C PRO A 15 -6.30 -25.13 -1.86
N SER A 16 -6.81 -23.94 -1.56
CA SER A 16 -8.23 -23.67 -1.28
C SER A 16 -9.11 -23.60 -2.54
N GLY A 17 -8.54 -23.70 -3.74
CA GLY A 17 -9.27 -23.79 -5.01
C GLY A 17 -9.82 -22.45 -5.54
N LEU A 18 -10.45 -22.53 -6.73
CA LEU A 18 -10.89 -21.37 -7.51
C LEU A 18 -11.91 -20.49 -6.78
N SER A 19 -12.92 -21.10 -6.15
CA SER A 19 -14.00 -20.33 -5.50
C SER A 19 -13.48 -19.48 -4.34
N ALA A 20 -12.57 -20.04 -3.52
CA ALA A 20 -11.92 -19.30 -2.44
C ALA A 20 -11.03 -18.17 -2.97
N TYR A 21 -10.31 -18.42 -4.06
CA TYR A 21 -9.51 -17.39 -4.72
C TYR A 21 -10.37 -16.22 -5.24
N VAL A 22 -11.49 -16.53 -5.91
CA VAL A 22 -12.42 -15.51 -6.43
C VAL A 22 -13.04 -14.72 -5.28
N ALA A 23 -13.49 -15.38 -4.21
CA ALA A 23 -14.04 -14.69 -3.05
C ALA A 23 -13.03 -13.71 -2.43
N ALA A 24 -11.78 -14.13 -2.25
CA ALA A 24 -10.71 -13.27 -1.75
C ALA A 24 -10.38 -12.12 -2.72
N ALA A 25 -10.38 -12.37 -4.03
CA ALA A 25 -10.15 -11.34 -5.04
C ALA A 25 -11.26 -10.27 -5.04
N VAL A 26 -12.52 -10.69 -4.94
CA VAL A 26 -13.68 -9.79 -4.85
C VAL A 26 -13.62 -8.97 -3.56
N ALA A 27 -13.31 -9.60 -2.41
CA ALA A 27 -13.17 -8.89 -1.15
C ALA A 27 -12.09 -7.79 -1.24
N ARG A 28 -10.92 -8.11 -1.82
CA ARG A 28 -9.86 -7.12 -2.07
C ARG A 28 -10.29 -6.02 -3.03
N GLN A 29 -11.10 -6.33 -4.03
CA GLN A 29 -11.58 -5.32 -4.97
C GLN A 29 -12.52 -4.33 -4.27
N ILE A 30 -13.47 -4.83 -3.47
CA ILE A 30 -14.36 -3.98 -2.66
C ILE A 30 -13.56 -3.09 -1.71
N GLU A 31 -12.54 -3.65 -1.04
CA GLU A 31 -11.66 -2.88 -0.17
C GLU A 31 -10.93 -1.77 -0.93
N ARG A 32 -10.39 -2.05 -2.13
CA ARG A 32 -9.74 -1.05 -2.98
C ARG A 32 -10.70 0.02 -3.46
N ASP A 33 -11.94 -0.34 -3.81
CA ASP A 33 -12.96 0.61 -4.24
C ASP A 33 -13.32 1.57 -3.10
N ASN A 34 -13.51 1.04 -1.89
CA ASN A 34 -13.75 1.85 -0.69
C ASN A 34 -12.55 2.76 -0.37
N LEU A 35 -11.31 2.27 -0.47
CA LEU A 35 -10.12 3.09 -0.26
C LEU A 35 -9.99 4.21 -1.30
N ASN A 36 -10.31 3.94 -2.57
CA ASN A 36 -10.30 4.94 -3.62
C ASN A 36 -11.34 6.04 -3.38
N GLU A 37 -12.50 5.71 -2.82
CA GLU A 37 -13.50 6.70 -2.43
C GLU A 37 -12.96 7.63 -1.34
N LEU A 38 -12.33 7.09 -0.30
CA LEU A 38 -11.71 7.88 0.76
C LEU A 38 -10.57 8.77 0.24
N ILE A 39 -9.73 8.25 -0.66
CA ILE A 39 -8.67 9.03 -1.31
C ILE A 39 -9.28 10.17 -2.12
N SER A 40 -10.33 9.90 -2.90
CA SER A 40 -10.97 10.90 -3.75
C SER A 40 -11.54 12.07 -2.94
N VAL A 41 -12.15 11.78 -1.78
CA VAL A 41 -12.64 12.82 -0.84
C VAL A 41 -11.48 13.64 -0.30
N ALA A 42 -10.39 13.00 0.13
CA ALA A 42 -9.22 13.70 0.67
C ALA A 42 -8.52 14.58 -0.38
N GLU A 43 -8.40 14.10 -1.62
CA GLU A 43 -7.80 14.86 -2.72
C GLU A 43 -8.68 16.04 -3.16
N ALA A 44 -10.00 15.93 -3.04
CA ALA A 44 -10.89 17.07 -3.30
C ALA A 44 -10.68 18.21 -2.29
N ASP A 45 -10.42 17.87 -1.03
CA ASP A 45 -10.23 18.85 0.05
C ASP A 45 -8.79 19.42 0.11
N HIS A 46 -7.78 18.63 -0.29
CA HIS A 46 -6.37 18.97 -0.08
C HIS A 46 -5.53 19.04 -1.36
N GLY A 47 -6.08 18.60 -2.49
CA GLY A 47 -5.33 18.37 -3.72
C GLY A 47 -4.61 17.00 -3.72
N PRO A 48 -4.18 16.52 -4.89
CA PRO A 48 -3.41 15.28 -5.01
C PRO A 48 -2.01 15.43 -4.42
N ILE A 49 -1.48 14.35 -3.85
CA ILE A 49 -0.12 14.34 -3.30
C ILE A 49 0.88 14.06 -4.42
N GLY A 50 1.80 15.00 -4.66
CA GLY A 50 2.83 14.86 -5.69
C GLY A 50 3.99 13.92 -5.30
N GLU A 51 4.61 13.28 -6.29
CA GLU A 51 5.78 12.41 -6.07
C GLU A 51 6.94 13.13 -5.39
N GLU A 52 7.18 14.39 -5.74
CA GLU A 52 8.23 15.23 -5.13
C GLU A 52 7.94 15.48 -3.65
N GLU A 53 6.68 15.77 -3.29
CA GLU A 53 6.29 15.95 -1.89
C GLU A 53 6.50 14.66 -1.10
N ILE A 54 6.08 13.53 -1.66
CA ILE A 54 6.29 12.21 -1.04
C ILE A 54 7.78 11.97 -0.81
N GLN A 55 8.62 12.25 -1.82
CA GLN A 55 10.05 12.02 -1.71
C GLN A 55 10.69 12.94 -0.65
N ALA A 56 10.33 14.22 -0.62
CA ALA A 56 10.80 15.15 0.39
C ALA A 56 10.45 14.68 1.81
N ARG A 57 9.22 14.18 2.03
CA ARG A 57 8.80 13.61 3.32
C ARG A 57 9.57 12.35 3.69
N ARG A 58 9.82 11.44 2.73
CA ARG A 58 10.65 10.25 2.95
C ARG A 58 12.08 10.62 3.37
N ASP A 59 12.68 11.61 2.72
CA ASP A 59 14.03 12.07 3.03
C ASP A 59 14.13 12.61 4.46
N ILE A 60 13.13 13.40 4.88
CA ILE A 60 13.00 13.88 6.27
C ILE A 60 12.92 12.70 7.25
N LEU A 61 12.07 11.71 6.98
CA LEU A 61 11.93 10.53 7.85
C LEU A 61 13.23 9.72 7.96
N LEU A 62 13.94 9.54 6.84
CA LEU A 62 15.24 8.87 6.81
C LEU A 62 16.32 9.65 7.57
N GLN A 63 16.32 10.98 7.48
CA GLN A 63 17.22 11.84 8.26
C GLN A 63 16.93 11.74 9.76
N ALA A 64 15.66 11.85 10.16
CA ALA A 64 15.25 11.74 11.56
C ALA A 64 15.65 10.38 12.16
N ARG A 65 15.45 9.27 11.43
CA ARG A 65 15.87 7.93 11.87
C ARG A 65 17.39 7.84 12.07
N ARG A 66 18.19 8.43 11.17
CA ARG A 66 19.65 8.46 11.30
C ARG A 66 20.11 9.26 12.52
N GLN A 67 19.46 10.37 12.81
CA GLN A 67 19.76 11.19 13.99
C GLN A 67 19.45 10.45 15.29
N GLN A 68 18.34 9.69 15.33
CA GLN A 68 17.97 8.84 16.47
C GLN A 68 18.93 7.66 16.69
N GLN A 69 19.57 7.18 15.61
CA GLN A 69 20.52 6.06 15.65
C GLN A 69 21.96 6.49 15.96
N ARG A 70 22.29 7.80 15.94
CA ARG A 70 23.60 8.25 16.44
C ARG A 70 23.60 8.07 17.96
N PRO A 71 24.50 7.24 18.52
CA PRO A 71 24.60 7.13 19.96
C PRO A 71 24.93 8.51 20.54
N SER A 72 24.19 8.93 21.57
CA SER A 72 24.59 10.00 22.46
C SER A 72 25.90 9.56 23.12
N ASP A 73 27.04 10.08 22.66
CA ASP A 73 28.35 9.83 23.29
C ASP A 73 28.26 10.16 24.80
N PRO A 74 28.40 9.17 25.71
CA PRO A 74 28.30 9.41 27.14
C PRO A 74 29.67 9.63 27.83
N HIS A 75 30.72 10.03 27.11
CA HIS A 75 32.02 10.29 27.73
C HIS A 75 32.74 11.53 27.20
N ALA A 76 32.32 12.67 27.74
CA ALA A 76 33.16 13.85 27.89
C ALA A 76 33.07 14.30 29.36
N ALA A 77 33.91 13.70 30.21
CA ALA A 77 34.23 14.16 31.57
C ALA A 77 35.73 13.95 31.79
#